data_AF-A0A6N8Z4Q8-F1
#
_entry.id   AF-A0A6N8Z4Q8-F1
#
_cell.length_a   1.000
_cell.length_b   1.000
_cell.length_c   1.000
_cell.angle_alpha   90.00
_cell.angle_beta   90.00
_cell.angle_gamma   90.00
#
_symmetry.space_group_name_H-M   'P 1'
#
loop_
_entity.id
_entity.type
_entity.pdbx_description
1 polymer ?
#
loop_
_entity_poly.entity_id
_entity_poly.type
_entity_poly.pdbx_seq_one_letter_code
_entity_poly.pdbx_strand_id
1 'polypeptide(L)'
;MVSPASRRGERGQRGGEGRGGQGGGGERRGGRGGRGRDREQRPREDDSGGFNERVVHTRRIAKVVKGGRRLRFNALVVVGNGQGQVGVGMGKALAIPDAVRKGTAVARRSTITIPIKGSTIPHEISVRKGASIVIIKPAPLGTGIIAAGAMRAMLELGGVQDVVGKSLGSRNPINIVQATMEALSLLRDPETERANRLGLNQPSTNGAAESTEAGGADAQPAAAAAPAEAPAPAAEAETTAEAEAAAEPAATDSADAAPASDEAASAPEPASAAGSDGDADTDETAQSGE
;
A
#
# COMPACT_ATOMS: atom_id res chain seq x y z
N MET A 1 31.88 -19.13 53.61
CA MET A 1 31.70 -20.20 54.63
C MET A 1 30.23 -20.57 54.66
N VAL A 2 29.87 -21.61 53.89
CA VAL A 2 29.43 -22.95 54.36
C VAL A 2 27.98 -22.98 54.86
N SER A 3 27.08 -23.53 54.04
CA SER A 3 26.15 -24.58 54.48
C SER A 3 25.69 -25.42 53.27
N PRO A 4 25.66 -26.76 53.37
CA PRO A 4 25.48 -27.69 52.27
C PRO A 4 24.08 -28.36 52.25
N ALA A 5 23.69 -28.93 51.11
CA ALA A 5 22.77 -30.07 51.06
C ALA A 5 22.96 -30.88 49.77
N SER A 6 23.62 -32.02 49.93
CA SER A 6 23.73 -33.13 49.00
C SER A 6 22.42 -33.92 48.89
N ARG A 7 22.07 -34.41 47.69
CA ARG A 7 21.89 -35.86 47.38
C ARG A 7 21.19 -36.07 46.01
N ARG A 8 21.52 -37.24 45.42
CA ARG A 8 20.81 -38.00 44.37
C ARG A 8 21.32 -37.70 42.95
N GLY A 9 21.92 -38.62 42.21
CA GLY A 9 22.23 -40.04 42.42
C GLY A 9 22.78 -40.60 41.10
N GLU A 10 23.84 -41.39 41.19
CA GLU A 10 24.48 -42.11 40.08
C GLU A 10 23.52 -43.09 39.38
N ARG A 11 23.56 -43.06 38.04
CA ARG A 11 23.25 -44.18 37.13
C ARG A 11 24.27 -44.01 35.99
N GLY A 12 25.09 -44.96 35.60
CA GLY A 12 25.02 -46.41 35.67
C GLY A 12 25.56 -46.88 34.32
N GLN A 13 26.84 -47.22 34.28
CA GLN A 13 27.51 -47.84 33.13
C GLN A 13 26.91 -49.23 32.89
N ARG A 14 26.50 -49.51 31.65
CA ARG A 14 26.47 -50.87 31.10
C ARG A 14 26.86 -50.83 29.64
N GLY A 15 27.99 -51.48 29.35
CA GLY A 15 28.38 -51.88 28.01
C GLY A 15 27.44 -52.96 27.46
N GLY A 16 27.41 -53.02 26.14
CA GLY A 16 26.82 -54.12 25.36
C GLY A 16 27.65 -54.29 24.12
N GLU A 17 28.51 -55.31 24.13
CA GLU A 17 29.24 -55.81 22.98
C GLU A 17 28.28 -56.35 21.91
N GLY A 18 28.58 -56.04 20.65
CA GLY A 18 27.91 -56.60 19.48
C GLY A 18 28.92 -56.81 18.36
N ARG A 19 29.60 -57.97 18.37
CA ARG A 19 30.35 -58.52 17.24
C ARG A 19 29.39 -59.00 16.15
N GLY A 20 29.74 -58.74 14.89
CA GLY A 20 29.31 -59.59 13.77
C GLY A 20 29.14 -58.85 12.45
N GLY A 21 29.92 -59.21 11.44
CA GLY A 21 29.57 -58.96 10.03
C GLY A 21 30.67 -58.37 9.16
N GLN A 22 31.73 -59.15 8.92
CA GLN A 22 32.64 -58.96 7.80
C GLN A 22 32.01 -59.61 6.55
N GLY A 23 32.04 -58.92 5.40
CA GLY A 23 31.91 -59.58 4.09
C GLY A 23 31.07 -58.84 3.07
N GLY A 24 31.67 -58.59 1.90
CA GLY A 24 30.92 -58.46 0.65
C GLY A 24 31.30 -57.25 -0.20
N GLY A 25 32.44 -57.35 -0.89
CA GLY A 25 32.74 -56.50 -2.04
C GLY A 25 31.64 -56.60 -3.10
N GLY A 26 31.33 -55.45 -3.70
CA GLY A 26 30.30 -55.31 -4.71
C GLY A 26 30.59 -54.12 -5.59
N GLU A 27 31.66 -54.20 -6.37
CA GLU A 27 31.80 -53.41 -7.60
C GLU A 27 30.57 -53.68 -8.49
N ARG A 28 29.68 -52.68 -8.56
CA ARG A 28 28.71 -52.56 -9.65
C ARG A 28 28.99 -51.27 -10.41
N ARG A 29 29.82 -51.44 -11.45
CA ARG A 29 29.81 -50.65 -12.69
C ARG A 29 28.38 -50.35 -13.13
N GLY A 30 28.12 -49.11 -13.53
CA GLY A 30 26.92 -48.75 -14.27
C GLY A 30 26.63 -47.25 -14.22
N GLY A 31 27.37 -46.47 -15.01
CA GLY A 31 27.18 -45.03 -15.11
C GLY A 31 25.76 -44.65 -15.55
N ARG A 32 25.22 -43.59 -14.95
CA ARG A 32 24.15 -42.80 -15.54
C ARG A 32 24.18 -41.37 -14.98
N GLY A 33 24.88 -40.51 -15.72
CA GLY A 33 24.53 -39.10 -15.89
C GLY A 33 24.48 -38.25 -14.62
N GLY A 34 25.62 -37.70 -14.23
CA GLY A 34 25.64 -36.35 -13.69
C GLY A 34 25.14 -35.39 -14.79
N ARG A 35 23.82 -35.26 -14.91
CA ARG A 35 23.17 -34.25 -15.73
C ARG A 35 22.37 -33.34 -14.83
N GLY A 36 22.82 -32.10 -14.77
CA GLY A 36 21.94 -30.94 -14.69
C GLY A 36 21.01 -30.93 -13.48
N ARG A 37 21.55 -30.59 -12.32
CA ARG A 37 20.82 -29.67 -11.44
C ARG A 37 21.65 -28.42 -11.19
N ASP A 38 22.26 -27.93 -12.27
CA ASP A 38 22.19 -26.51 -12.62
C ASP A 38 20.71 -26.17 -12.64
N ARG A 39 20.15 -25.94 -11.44
CA ARG A 39 18.93 -25.19 -11.29
C ARG A 39 19.34 -23.79 -11.65
N GLU A 40 19.51 -23.59 -12.96
CA GLU A 40 19.61 -22.32 -13.64
C GLU A 40 18.61 -21.47 -12.88
N GLN A 41 19.13 -20.57 -12.07
CA GLN A 41 18.34 -19.51 -11.50
C GLN A 41 18.04 -18.67 -12.72
N ARG A 42 17.06 -19.12 -13.53
CA ARG A 42 16.38 -18.27 -14.47
C ARG A 42 16.08 -17.04 -13.62
N PRO A 43 16.68 -15.88 -13.93
CA PRO A 43 16.22 -14.65 -13.33
C PRO A 43 14.71 -14.72 -13.49
N ARG A 44 13.96 -14.61 -12.38
CA ARG A 44 12.51 -14.46 -12.49
C ARG A 44 12.33 -13.12 -13.18
N GLU A 45 12.38 -13.14 -14.51
CA GLU A 45 12.12 -12.02 -15.38
C GLU A 45 10.71 -11.57 -15.01
N ASP A 46 10.69 -10.42 -14.34
CA ASP A 46 9.56 -9.53 -14.17
C ASP A 46 8.25 -10.16 -13.68
N ASP A 47 8.29 -10.71 -12.45
CA ASP A 47 7.11 -10.90 -11.59
C ASP A 47 6.42 -9.55 -11.23
N SER A 48 6.73 -8.46 -11.96
CA SER A 48 6.18 -7.11 -11.82
C SER A 48 4.80 -6.97 -12.49
N GLY A 49 4.41 -7.91 -13.36
CA GLY A 49 3.05 -7.97 -13.92
C GLY A 49 2.62 -6.70 -14.66
N GLY A 50 3.57 -5.93 -15.20
CA GLY A 50 3.32 -4.63 -15.84
C GLY A 50 3.00 -3.49 -14.88
N PHE A 51 3.09 -3.69 -13.56
CA PHE A 51 2.90 -2.63 -12.57
C PHE A 51 4.23 -2.02 -12.15
N ASN A 52 4.31 -0.71 -12.26
CA ASN A 52 5.37 0.09 -11.66
C ASN A 52 5.05 0.35 -10.19
N GLU A 53 6.06 0.20 -9.32
CA GLU A 53 5.93 0.42 -7.88
C GLU A 53 6.67 1.67 -7.42
N ARG A 54 6.07 2.43 -6.50
CA ARG A 54 6.70 3.61 -5.89
C ARG A 54 6.46 3.62 -4.38
N VAL A 55 7.54 3.79 -3.63
CA VAL A 55 7.47 3.96 -2.17
C VAL A 55 7.12 5.41 -1.86
N VAL A 56 6.00 5.64 -1.18
CA VAL A 56 5.55 6.98 -0.82
C VAL A 56 6.11 7.41 0.52
N HIS A 57 6.03 6.53 1.52
CA HIS A 57 6.46 6.85 2.86
C HIS A 57 6.96 5.61 3.59
N THR A 58 8.11 5.73 4.25
CA THR A 58 8.66 4.68 5.11
C THR A 58 8.79 5.22 6.52
N ARG A 59 8.35 4.43 7.51
CA ARG A 59 8.44 4.76 8.93
C ARG A 59 9.08 3.61 9.71
N ARG A 60 9.92 3.93 10.69
CA ARG A 60 10.43 2.98 11.68
C ARG A 60 9.50 2.99 12.89
N ILE A 61 8.93 1.85 13.24
CA ILE A 61 8.05 1.65 14.39
C ILE A 61 8.73 0.73 15.40
N ALA A 62 8.42 0.89 16.69
CA ALA A 62 9.09 0.17 17.76
C ALA A 62 8.11 -0.35 18.81
N LYS A 63 8.31 -1.59 19.28
CA LYS A 63 7.68 -2.13 20.50
C LYS A 63 8.71 -2.11 21.62
N VAL A 64 8.38 -1.50 22.75
CA VAL A 64 9.23 -1.50 23.96
C VAL A 64 9.13 -2.86 24.66
N VAL A 65 10.26 -3.38 25.14
CA VAL A 65 10.40 -4.64 25.88
C VAL A 65 11.36 -4.44 27.06
N LYS A 66 11.41 -5.39 28.01
CA LYS A 66 12.24 -5.31 29.22
C LYS A 66 13.74 -5.03 28.96
N GLY A 67 14.25 -5.36 27.77
CA GLY A 67 15.64 -5.15 27.37
C GLY A 67 15.86 -4.13 26.24
N GLY A 68 14.90 -3.24 25.96
CA GLY A 68 15.05 -2.18 24.96
C GLY A 68 13.87 -2.05 23.99
N ARG A 69 14.15 -1.81 22.71
CA ARG A 69 13.11 -1.56 21.69
C ARG A 69 13.27 -2.52 20.52
N ARG A 70 12.25 -3.34 20.25
CA ARG A 70 12.16 -4.17 19.04
C ARG A 70 11.61 -3.34 17.89
N LEU A 71 12.43 -3.15 16.87
CA LEU A 71 12.16 -2.26 15.74
C LEU A 71 11.55 -3.04 14.58
N ARG A 72 10.67 -2.39 13.83
CA ARG A 72 10.15 -2.85 12.54
C ARG A 72 10.02 -1.65 11.62
N PHE A 73 10.05 -1.89 10.33
CA PHE A 73 9.78 -0.88 9.32
C PHE A 73 8.38 -1.10 8.76
N ASN A 74 7.70 0.01 8.49
CA ASN A 74 6.45 0.04 7.78
C ASN A 74 6.63 0.91 6.53
N ALA A 75 6.23 0.38 5.38
CA ALA A 75 6.32 1.04 4.09
C ALA A 75 4.92 1.17 3.49
N LEU A 76 4.58 2.38 3.04
CA LEU A 76 3.43 2.68 2.22
C LEU A 76 3.88 2.72 0.77
N VAL A 77 3.32 1.81 -0.04
CA VAL A 77 3.69 1.58 -1.44
C VAL A 77 2.46 1.82 -2.31
N VAL A 78 2.69 2.43 -3.46
CA VAL A 78 1.69 2.61 -4.51
C VAL A 78 2.16 1.82 -5.73
N VAL A 79 1.23 1.14 -6.40
CA VAL A 79 1.48 0.42 -7.65
C VAL A 79 0.55 0.97 -8.72
N GLY A 80 0.99 0.98 -9.98
CA GLY A 80 0.13 1.34 -11.10
C GLY A 80 0.77 1.02 -12.44
N ASN A 81 -0.07 0.89 -13.47
CA ASN A 81 0.34 0.50 -14.82
C ASN A 81 0.45 1.70 -15.79
N GLY A 82 0.20 2.92 -15.33
CA GLY A 82 0.17 4.13 -16.17
C GLY A 82 -1.04 4.20 -17.13
N GLN A 83 -1.97 3.26 -17.06
CA GLN A 83 -3.13 3.12 -17.94
C GLN A 83 -4.44 3.18 -17.16
N GLY A 84 -4.51 4.05 -16.15
CA GLY A 84 -5.71 4.20 -15.34
C GLY A 84 -5.86 3.19 -14.21
N GLN A 85 -4.92 2.26 -13.98
CA GLN A 85 -4.98 1.36 -12.82
C GLN A 85 -3.99 1.77 -11.74
N VAL A 86 -4.49 1.93 -10.52
CA VAL A 86 -3.68 2.26 -9.34
C VAL A 86 -4.10 1.44 -8.12
N GLY A 87 -3.13 1.02 -7.33
CA GLY A 87 -3.35 0.29 -6.09
C GLY A 87 -2.43 0.78 -4.99
N VAL A 88 -2.85 0.63 -3.73
CA VAL A 88 -2.09 1.11 -2.57
C VAL A 88 -1.98 0.00 -1.53
N GLY A 89 -0.81 -0.13 -0.92
CA GLY A 89 -0.55 -1.20 0.03
C GLY A 89 0.39 -0.77 1.13
N MET A 90 0.21 -1.36 2.30
CA MET A 90 1.08 -1.15 3.45
C MET A 90 1.73 -2.46 3.85
N GLY A 91 3.05 -2.45 3.97
CA GLY A 91 3.81 -3.60 4.43
C GLY A 91 4.55 -3.31 5.73
N LYS A 92 4.72 -4.34 6.56
CA LYS A 92 5.49 -4.26 7.81
C LYS A 92 6.47 -5.44 7.90
N ALA A 93 7.74 -5.15 8.14
CA ALA A 93 8.79 -6.17 8.26
C ALA A 93 9.92 -5.72 9.20
N LEU A 94 10.93 -6.58 9.36
CA LEU A 94 12.14 -6.28 10.15
C LEU A 94 13.15 -5.45 9.34
N ALA A 95 13.20 -5.68 8.02
CA ALA A 95 13.99 -4.90 7.07
C ALA A 95 13.07 -4.09 6.14
N ILE A 96 13.57 -2.96 5.63
CA ILE A 96 12.84 -2.09 4.70
C ILE A 96 12.48 -2.80 3.38
N PRO A 97 13.40 -3.48 2.66
CA PRO A 97 13.06 -4.12 1.38
C PRO A 97 11.96 -5.19 1.53
N ASP A 98 11.97 -5.93 2.65
CA ASP A 98 10.91 -6.90 2.93
C ASP A 98 9.56 -6.23 3.23
N ALA A 99 9.56 -5.04 3.83
CA ALA A 99 8.34 -4.27 4.06
C ALA A 99 7.77 -3.76 2.74
N VAL A 100 8.63 -3.28 1.82
CA VAL A 100 8.23 -2.84 0.48
C VAL A 100 7.62 -4.00 -0.30
N ARG A 101 8.31 -5.15 -0.40
CA ARG A 101 7.79 -6.36 -1.10
C ARG A 101 6.42 -6.79 -0.58
N LYS A 102 6.21 -6.78 0.74
CA LYS A 102 4.90 -7.07 1.35
C LYS A 102 3.86 -6.00 1.00
N GLY A 103 4.25 -4.73 0.98
CA GLY A 103 3.41 -3.62 0.56
C GLY A 103 2.94 -3.77 -0.89
N THR A 104 3.85 -4.07 -1.80
CA THR A 104 3.57 -4.31 -3.23
C THR A 104 2.60 -5.47 -3.42
N ALA A 105 2.82 -6.59 -2.73
CA ALA A 105 1.94 -7.76 -2.82
C ALA A 105 0.50 -7.48 -2.36
N VAL A 106 0.32 -6.58 -1.37
CA VAL A 106 -1.00 -6.11 -0.93
C VAL A 106 -1.58 -5.13 -1.95
N ALA A 107 -0.78 -4.17 -2.42
CA ALA A 107 -1.21 -3.11 -3.31
C ALA A 107 -1.78 -3.65 -4.63
N ARG A 108 -1.17 -4.70 -5.19
CA ARG A 108 -1.63 -5.37 -6.42
C ARG A 108 -3.00 -6.02 -6.31
N ARG A 109 -3.43 -6.39 -5.10
CA ARG A 109 -4.75 -6.99 -4.87
C ARG A 109 -5.83 -5.92 -4.73
N SER A 110 -5.45 -4.71 -4.35
CA SER A 110 -6.34 -3.59 -4.09
C SER A 110 -6.17 -2.50 -5.17
N THR A 111 -6.36 -2.90 -6.42
CA THR A 111 -6.26 -2.01 -7.58
C THR A 111 -7.63 -1.46 -7.94
N ILE A 112 -7.68 -0.18 -8.30
CA ILE A 112 -8.88 0.55 -8.72
C ILE A 112 -8.62 1.13 -10.11
N THR A 113 -9.66 1.16 -10.94
CA THR A 113 -9.62 1.78 -12.27
C THR A 113 -10.10 3.22 -12.19
N ILE A 114 -9.29 4.14 -12.69
CA ILE A 114 -9.53 5.57 -12.75
C ILE A 114 -10.16 5.88 -14.12
N PRO A 115 -11.33 6.53 -14.18
CA PRO A 115 -11.86 7.04 -15.45
C PRO A 115 -11.05 8.26 -15.86
N ILE A 116 -10.31 8.15 -16.97
CA ILE A 116 -9.47 9.22 -17.53
C ILE A 116 -10.15 9.76 -18.80
N LYS A 117 -10.22 11.09 -18.93
CA LYS A 117 -10.71 11.75 -20.14
C LYS A 117 -9.57 12.52 -20.80
N GLY A 118 -9.03 11.98 -21.88
CA GLY A 118 -7.83 12.52 -22.53
C GLY A 118 -6.62 12.40 -21.60
N SER A 119 -6.14 13.52 -21.07
CA SER A 119 -5.00 13.59 -20.15
C SER A 119 -5.37 13.90 -18.69
N THR A 120 -6.65 14.18 -18.41
CA THR A 120 -7.14 14.69 -17.11
C THR A 120 -8.34 13.89 -16.57
N ILE A 121 -8.81 14.29 -15.38
CA ILE A 121 -9.94 13.70 -14.65
C ILE A 121 -11.27 14.32 -15.15
N PRO A 122 -12.42 13.62 -15.07
CA PRO A 122 -13.66 14.13 -15.66
C PRO A 122 -14.31 15.33 -14.94
N HIS A 123 -14.26 15.36 -13.61
CA HIS A 123 -14.87 16.42 -12.79
C HIS A 123 -14.10 16.64 -11.49
N GLU A 124 -14.33 17.78 -10.82
CA GLU A 124 -13.72 18.05 -9.52
C GLU A 124 -14.37 17.21 -8.41
N ILE A 125 -13.55 16.74 -7.47
CA ILE A 125 -14.03 15.98 -6.32
C ILE A 125 -13.30 16.40 -5.05
N SER A 126 -14.05 16.41 -3.95
CA SER A 126 -13.50 16.59 -2.62
C SER A 126 -13.93 15.46 -1.70
N VAL A 127 -12.97 14.85 -1.00
CA VAL A 127 -13.21 13.74 -0.07
C VAL A 127 -12.46 13.99 1.22
N ARG A 128 -13.09 13.65 2.33
CA ARG A 128 -12.50 13.71 3.66
C ARG A 128 -12.24 12.31 4.19
N LYS A 129 -11.01 12.04 4.63
CA LYS A 129 -10.65 10.84 5.39
C LYS A 129 -10.01 11.21 6.72
N GLY A 130 -10.72 10.91 7.82
CA GLY A 130 -10.32 11.39 9.15
C GLY A 130 -10.19 12.92 9.16
N ALA A 131 -9.04 13.43 9.58
CA ALA A 131 -8.73 14.87 9.59
C ALA A 131 -8.05 15.39 8.30
N SER A 132 -7.94 14.57 7.26
CA SER A 132 -7.35 14.96 5.96
C SER A 132 -8.45 15.16 4.93
N ILE A 133 -8.43 16.29 4.23
CA ILE A 133 -9.35 16.60 3.13
C ILE A 133 -8.52 16.68 1.85
N VAL A 134 -8.92 15.93 0.83
CA VAL A 134 -8.28 15.94 -0.49
C VAL A 134 -9.25 16.53 -1.48
N ILE A 135 -8.78 17.51 -2.24
CA ILE A 135 -9.50 18.15 -3.34
C ILE A 135 -8.71 17.88 -4.61
N ILE A 136 -9.37 17.35 -5.63
CA ILE A 136 -8.77 17.06 -6.94
C ILE A 136 -9.61 17.77 -7.99
N LYS A 137 -8.95 18.54 -8.86
CA LYS A 137 -9.58 19.32 -9.92
C LYS A 137 -8.96 18.98 -11.27
N PRO A 138 -9.78 18.89 -12.33
CA PRO A 138 -9.28 18.76 -13.69
C PRO A 138 -8.46 20.00 -14.08
N ALA A 139 -7.50 19.81 -14.96
CA ALA A 139 -6.59 20.87 -15.40
C ALA A 139 -6.49 20.90 -16.94
N PRO A 140 -6.20 22.07 -17.54
CA PRO A 140 -5.91 22.17 -18.96
C PRO A 140 -4.67 21.37 -19.37
N LEU A 141 -4.59 21.03 -20.66
CA LEU A 141 -3.45 20.31 -21.24
C LEU A 141 -2.14 21.07 -20.97
N GLY A 142 -1.10 20.34 -20.55
CA GLY A 142 0.23 20.91 -20.31
C GLY A 142 0.43 21.52 -18.92
N THR A 143 -0.55 21.39 -18.01
CA THR A 143 -0.40 21.81 -16.61
C THR A 143 0.51 20.86 -15.83
N GLY A 144 0.51 19.58 -16.20
CA GLY A 144 1.18 18.54 -15.44
C GLY A 144 0.48 18.23 -14.11
N ILE A 145 1.15 17.45 -13.26
CA ILE A 145 0.62 16.99 -11.97
C ILE A 145 1.06 17.94 -10.86
N ILE A 146 0.17 18.81 -10.42
CA ILE A 146 0.38 19.71 -9.28
C ILE A 146 -0.39 19.16 -8.08
N ALA A 147 0.25 18.28 -7.31
CA ALA A 147 -0.37 17.65 -6.15
C ALA A 147 0.60 17.42 -4.99
N ALA A 148 0.07 17.20 -3.78
CA ALA A 148 0.87 16.77 -2.63
C ALA A 148 1.60 15.46 -2.94
N GLY A 149 2.81 15.26 -2.40
CA GLY A 149 3.71 14.17 -2.83
C GLY A 149 3.10 12.76 -2.84
N ALA A 150 2.27 12.44 -1.85
CA ALA A 150 1.55 11.17 -1.80
C ALA A 150 0.51 11.04 -2.93
N MET A 151 -0.26 12.10 -3.19
CA MET A 151 -1.25 12.14 -4.28
C MET A 151 -0.57 12.08 -5.64
N ARG A 152 0.52 12.83 -5.82
CA ARG A 152 1.31 12.86 -7.05
C ARG A 152 1.78 11.46 -7.44
N ALA A 153 2.29 10.67 -6.49
CA ALA A 153 2.73 9.30 -6.75
C ALA A 153 1.60 8.40 -7.29
N MET A 154 0.36 8.56 -6.80
CA MET A 154 -0.79 7.81 -7.31
C MET A 154 -1.26 8.29 -8.67
N LEU A 155 -1.36 9.60 -8.88
CA LEU A 155 -1.85 10.18 -10.14
C LEU A 155 -0.89 9.88 -11.30
N GLU A 156 0.42 9.94 -11.04
CA GLU A 156 1.47 9.63 -12.02
C GLU A 156 1.45 8.14 -12.40
N LEU A 157 1.40 7.24 -11.42
CA LEU A 157 1.29 5.79 -11.67
C LEU A 157 -0.07 5.38 -12.24
N GLY A 158 -1.11 6.18 -12.00
CA GLY A 158 -2.43 6.02 -12.58
C GLY A 158 -2.52 6.52 -14.02
N GLY A 159 -1.49 7.17 -14.56
CA GLY A 159 -1.50 7.67 -15.95
C GLY A 159 -2.22 9.00 -16.16
N VAL A 160 -2.57 9.72 -15.09
CA VAL A 160 -3.12 11.08 -15.18
C VAL A 160 -1.96 12.05 -15.38
N GLN A 161 -2.02 12.86 -16.44
CA GLN A 161 -0.93 13.79 -16.77
C GLN A 161 -1.21 15.20 -16.24
N ASP A 162 -2.45 15.69 -16.39
CA ASP A 162 -2.82 17.06 -16.05
C ASP A 162 -3.85 17.05 -14.92
N VAL A 163 -3.46 17.52 -13.73
CA VAL A 163 -4.36 17.57 -12.57
C VAL A 163 -3.83 18.51 -11.50
N VAL A 164 -4.75 19.25 -10.87
CA VAL A 164 -4.44 20.09 -9.72
C VAL A 164 -5.10 19.49 -8.48
N GLY A 165 -4.29 19.14 -7.49
CA GLY A 165 -4.74 18.50 -6.26
C GLY A 165 -4.20 19.20 -5.02
N LYS A 166 -5.07 19.54 -4.07
CA LYS A 166 -4.68 20.12 -2.78
C LYS A 166 -5.14 19.25 -1.63
N SER A 167 -4.23 18.95 -0.71
CA SER A 167 -4.57 18.40 0.60
C SER A 167 -4.72 19.54 1.61
N LEU A 168 -5.84 19.53 2.35
CA LEU A 168 -6.14 20.43 3.45
C LEU A 168 -6.24 19.63 4.76
N GLY A 169 -6.04 20.30 5.90
CA GLY A 169 -6.07 19.68 7.22
C GLY A 169 -4.79 18.89 7.53
N SER A 170 -4.94 17.64 7.98
CA SER A 170 -3.82 16.81 8.40
C SER A 170 -2.94 16.34 7.24
N ARG A 171 -1.62 16.41 7.44
CA ARG A 171 -0.58 16.02 6.46
C ARG A 171 -0.20 14.53 6.53
N ASN A 172 -0.98 13.70 7.22
CA ASN A 172 -0.68 12.27 7.35
C ASN A 172 -0.76 11.56 5.98
N PRO A 173 0.35 11.01 5.44
CA PRO A 173 0.36 10.39 4.12
C PRO A 173 -0.57 9.19 4.01
N ILE A 174 -0.82 8.45 5.10
CA ILE A 174 -1.72 7.29 5.09
C ILE A 174 -3.15 7.75 4.78
N ASN A 175 -3.62 8.79 5.46
CA ASN A 175 -4.97 9.32 5.28
C ASN A 175 -5.12 10.01 3.94
N ILE A 176 -4.10 10.73 3.48
CA ILE A 176 -4.09 11.36 2.15
C ILE A 176 -4.24 10.28 1.07
N VAL A 177 -3.44 9.20 1.14
CA VAL A 177 -3.53 8.10 0.18
C VAL A 177 -4.91 7.44 0.18
N GLN A 178 -5.47 7.16 1.36
CA GLN A 178 -6.81 6.58 1.45
C GLN A 178 -7.89 7.54 0.93
N ALA A 179 -7.82 8.84 1.25
CA ALA A 179 -8.75 9.84 0.75
C ALA A 179 -8.68 9.97 -0.78
N THR A 180 -7.50 9.90 -1.37
CA THR A 180 -7.33 9.92 -2.82
C THR A 180 -7.89 8.66 -3.48
N MET A 181 -7.65 7.47 -2.91
CA MET A 181 -8.24 6.24 -3.45
C MET A 181 -9.76 6.29 -3.44
N GLU A 182 -10.35 6.80 -2.36
CA GLU A 182 -11.79 7.01 -2.25
C GLU A 182 -12.30 8.06 -3.25
N ALA A 183 -11.57 9.17 -3.41
CA ALA A 183 -11.87 10.19 -4.40
C ALA A 183 -11.84 9.64 -5.84
N LEU A 184 -10.83 8.85 -6.20
CA LEU A 184 -10.71 8.26 -7.53
C LEU A 184 -11.82 7.23 -7.80
N SER A 185 -12.26 6.50 -6.77
CA SER A 185 -13.35 5.53 -6.88
C SER A 185 -14.71 6.17 -7.10
N LEU A 186 -14.90 7.40 -6.60
CA LEU A 186 -16.14 8.15 -6.74
C LEU A 186 -16.24 8.89 -8.08
N LEU A 187 -15.15 8.94 -8.85
CA LEU A 187 -15.18 9.52 -10.18
C LEU A 187 -16.10 8.72 -11.08
N ARG A 188 -16.80 9.46 -11.93
CA ARG A 188 -17.75 8.93 -12.90
C ARG A 188 -17.44 9.53 -14.24
N ASP A 189 -17.48 8.67 -15.25
CA ASP A 189 -17.28 9.07 -16.61
C ASP A 189 -18.55 9.77 -17.15
N PRO A 190 -18.46 11.01 -17.68
CA PRO A 190 -19.60 11.78 -18.14
C PRO A 190 -20.35 11.10 -19.30
N GLU A 191 -19.67 10.34 -20.16
CA GLU A 191 -20.34 9.64 -21.26
C GLU A 191 -21.20 8.50 -20.74
N THR A 192 -20.63 7.68 -19.86
CA THR A 192 -21.33 6.60 -19.17
C THR A 192 -22.52 7.14 -18.35
N GLU A 193 -22.33 8.21 -17.57
CA GLU A 193 -23.41 8.81 -16.76
C GLU A 193 -24.50 9.46 -17.62
N ARG A 194 -24.13 10.07 -18.73
CA ARG A 194 -25.10 10.64 -19.68
C ARG A 194 -25.94 9.54 -20.31
N ALA A 195 -25.32 8.42 -20.72
CA ALA A 195 -26.04 7.26 -21.26
C ALA A 195 -26.99 6.65 -20.22
N ASN A 196 -26.54 6.53 -18.97
CA ASN A 196 -27.37 6.05 -17.86
C ASN A 196 -28.57 6.98 -17.61
N ARG A 197 -28.38 8.30 -17.62
CA ARG A 197 -29.45 9.28 -17.42
C ARG A 197 -30.45 9.33 -18.58
N LEU A 198 -29.98 9.11 -19.80
CA LEU A 198 -30.81 9.03 -21.01
C LEU A 198 -31.50 7.67 -21.17
N GLY A 199 -31.26 6.70 -20.28
CA GLY A 199 -31.87 5.37 -20.33
C GLY A 199 -31.36 4.48 -21.47
N LEU A 200 -30.26 4.85 -22.13
CA LEU A 200 -29.69 4.14 -23.27
C LEU A 200 -28.91 2.87 -22.87
N ASN A 201 -28.68 2.68 -21.57
CA ASN A 201 -27.84 1.61 -21.02
C ASN A 201 -28.68 0.51 -20.34
N GLN A 202 -29.82 0.15 -20.94
CA GLN A 202 -30.50 -1.09 -20.58
C GLN A 202 -29.83 -2.24 -21.35
N PRO A 203 -29.27 -3.26 -20.68
CA PRO A 203 -28.89 -4.47 -21.38
C PRO A 203 -30.18 -5.09 -21.95
N SER A 204 -30.34 -5.03 -23.26
CA SER A 204 -31.47 -5.65 -23.95
C SER A 204 -31.42 -7.16 -23.68
N THR A 205 -32.27 -7.64 -22.79
CA THR A 205 -32.56 -9.08 -22.61
C THR A 205 -33.45 -9.62 -23.74
N ASN A 206 -33.42 -9.02 -24.93
CA ASN A 206 -34.15 -9.45 -26.11
C ASN A 206 -33.15 -9.66 -27.25
N GLY A 207 -32.50 -10.83 -27.21
CA GLY A 207 -31.56 -11.28 -28.22
C GLY A 207 -31.54 -12.81 -28.29
N ALA A 208 -32.71 -13.42 -28.24
CA ALA A 208 -32.90 -14.85 -28.44
C ALA A 208 -34.26 -15.12 -29.11
N ALA A 209 -34.48 -14.54 -30.29
CA ALA A 209 -35.44 -15.03 -31.27
C ALA A 209 -35.15 -14.34 -32.62
N GLU A 210 -34.90 -15.15 -33.65
CA GLU A 210 -34.94 -14.84 -35.09
C GLU A 210 -33.78 -13.95 -35.61
N SER A 211 -32.80 -14.50 -36.33
CA SER A 211 -33.00 -14.94 -37.71
C SER A 211 -32.25 -16.22 -38.11
N THR A 212 -33.02 -17.10 -38.72
CA THR A 212 -32.63 -18.28 -39.50
C THR A 212 -32.25 -17.85 -40.93
N GLU A 213 -31.49 -18.72 -41.62
CA GLU A 213 -31.15 -18.80 -43.06
C GLU A 213 -29.76 -18.22 -43.45
N ALA A 214 -28.84 -18.93 -44.13
CA ALA A 214 -28.76 -20.29 -44.66
C ALA A 214 -27.31 -20.62 -45.10
N GLY A 215 -26.92 -21.91 -45.06
CA GLY A 215 -25.83 -22.55 -45.84
C GLY A 215 -24.45 -22.62 -45.16
N GLY A 216 -23.78 -23.76 -44.97
CA GLY A 216 -24.02 -25.13 -45.43
C GLY A 216 -23.11 -26.13 -44.69
N ALA A 217 -23.56 -27.38 -44.77
CA ALA A 217 -23.02 -28.68 -44.37
C ALA A 217 -21.62 -28.78 -43.73
N ASP A 218 -21.57 -29.36 -42.52
CA ASP A 218 -21.05 -30.73 -42.34
C ASP A 218 -21.57 -31.35 -41.02
N ALA A 219 -22.21 -32.52 -41.14
CA ALA A 219 -22.59 -33.44 -40.06
C ALA A 219 -21.34 -34.27 -39.67
N GLN A 220 -21.14 -34.79 -38.46
CA GLN A 220 -21.99 -35.70 -37.66
C GLN A 220 -21.42 -35.80 -36.19
N PRO A 221 -22.11 -36.38 -35.18
CA PRO A 221 -22.23 -35.79 -33.84
C PRO A 221 -21.73 -36.74 -32.73
N ALA A 222 -21.82 -36.34 -31.46
CA ALA A 222 -21.83 -37.28 -30.34
C ALA A 222 -22.58 -36.74 -29.11
N ALA A 223 -23.68 -37.43 -28.78
CA ALA A 223 -24.30 -37.68 -27.47
C ALA A 223 -24.44 -36.51 -26.47
N ALA A 224 -25.64 -35.96 -26.26
CA ALA A 224 -26.75 -36.50 -25.44
C ALA A 224 -26.44 -36.62 -23.93
N ALA A 225 -26.86 -35.61 -23.15
CA ALA A 225 -27.53 -35.77 -21.85
C ALA A 225 -27.96 -34.40 -21.29
N ALA A 226 -29.24 -34.29 -20.95
CA ALA A 226 -29.88 -33.23 -20.17
C ALA A 226 -30.49 -33.90 -18.91
N PRO A 227 -31.10 -33.19 -17.94
CA PRO A 227 -30.76 -31.93 -17.26
C PRO A 227 -30.97 -32.03 -15.71
N ALA A 228 -31.08 -30.87 -15.04
CA ALA A 228 -31.52 -30.61 -13.65
C ALA A 228 -30.40 -30.73 -12.58
N GLU A 229 -30.28 -29.88 -11.56
CA GLU A 229 -31.27 -29.14 -10.79
C GLU A 229 -30.57 -28.01 -9.99
N ALA A 230 -31.25 -26.87 -9.82
CA ALA A 230 -30.83 -25.78 -8.94
C ALA A 230 -31.25 -26.04 -7.48
N PRO A 231 -30.57 -25.44 -6.49
CA PRO A 231 -31.31 -25.04 -5.29
C PRO A 231 -31.08 -23.58 -4.91
N ALA A 232 -32.19 -22.87 -4.75
CA ALA A 232 -32.32 -21.64 -3.99
C ALA A 232 -32.40 -21.96 -2.47
N PRO A 233 -32.19 -20.98 -1.58
CA PRO A 233 -31.79 -21.20 -0.19
C PRO A 233 -32.98 -21.24 0.79
N ALA A 234 -32.81 -21.97 1.89
CA ALA A 234 -33.68 -21.90 3.06
C ALA A 234 -32.87 -21.50 4.31
N ALA A 235 -33.35 -20.45 4.96
CA ALA A 235 -33.01 -20.06 6.32
C ALA A 235 -33.50 -21.12 7.31
N GLU A 236 -32.84 -21.27 8.46
CA GLU A 236 -33.46 -21.29 9.80
C GLU A 236 -32.40 -20.91 10.86
N ALA A 237 -32.87 -20.22 11.89
CA ALA A 237 -32.14 -19.69 13.01
C ALA A 237 -32.25 -20.67 14.19
N GLU A 238 -31.22 -20.77 15.02
CA GLU A 238 -31.37 -21.20 16.41
C GLU A 238 -30.43 -20.42 17.33
N THR A 239 -31.05 -19.86 18.36
CA THR A 239 -30.49 -19.06 19.44
C THR A 239 -30.61 -19.84 20.74
N THR A 240 -29.53 -19.97 21.51
CA THR A 240 -29.51 -20.12 22.98
C THR A 240 -28.14 -19.60 23.45
N ALA A 241 -28.01 -18.40 24.03
CA ALA A 241 -28.38 -18.00 25.38
C ALA A 241 -27.49 -18.62 26.47
N GLU A 242 -26.42 -17.91 26.84
CA GLU A 242 -25.93 -17.84 28.22
C GLU A 242 -25.55 -16.38 28.53
N ALA A 243 -26.03 -15.91 29.67
CA ALA A 243 -25.92 -14.56 30.18
C ALA A 243 -25.41 -14.61 31.62
N GLU A 244 -24.46 -13.74 31.97
CA GLU A 244 -24.25 -13.09 33.27
C GLU A 244 -23.22 -11.95 33.04
N ALA A 245 -23.60 -10.67 33.04
CA ALA A 245 -23.77 -9.75 34.20
C ALA A 245 -22.42 -9.45 34.90
N ALA A 246 -22.00 -8.23 35.27
CA ALA A 246 -22.54 -6.87 35.25
C ALA A 246 -21.39 -5.88 35.62
N ALA A 247 -21.68 -4.56 35.55
CA ALA A 247 -21.11 -3.45 36.33
C ALA A 247 -20.10 -2.47 35.66
N GLU A 248 -20.65 -1.40 35.09
CA GLU A 248 -20.25 0.01 35.28
C GLU A 248 -21.55 0.76 35.72
N PRO A 249 -21.55 1.91 36.44
CA PRO A 249 -20.61 3.04 36.27
C PRO A 249 -20.21 3.79 37.56
N ALA A 250 -19.13 4.59 37.48
CA ALA A 250 -18.90 5.69 38.42
C ALA A 250 -18.32 6.90 37.69
N ALA A 251 -19.16 7.93 37.55
CA ALA A 251 -18.76 9.28 37.29
C ALA A 251 -18.23 9.90 38.60
N THR A 252 -17.09 10.59 38.54
CA THR A 252 -16.79 11.69 39.46
C THR A 252 -16.14 12.83 38.69
N ASP A 253 -16.88 13.91 38.69
CA ASP A 253 -16.52 15.30 38.42
C ASP A 253 -15.42 15.78 39.38
N SER A 254 -14.43 16.50 38.85
CA SER A 254 -13.68 17.50 39.62
C SER A 254 -12.94 18.44 38.67
N ALA A 255 -13.52 19.61 38.52
CA ALA A 255 -12.85 20.84 38.14
C ALA A 255 -11.67 21.15 39.08
N ASP A 256 -10.58 21.66 38.51
CA ASP A 256 -9.65 22.61 39.15
C ASP A 256 -8.88 23.29 38.00
N ALA A 257 -9.33 24.46 37.56
CA ALA A 257 -8.87 25.78 38.01
C ALA A 257 -7.44 26.12 37.55
N ALA A 258 -7.36 27.05 36.60
CA ALA A 258 -6.16 27.83 36.32
C ALA A 258 -5.73 28.63 37.57
N PRO A 259 -4.49 29.12 37.61
CA PRO A 259 -4.38 30.56 37.40
C PRO A 259 -3.21 30.99 36.50
N ALA A 260 -3.45 32.16 35.91
CA ALA A 260 -2.52 32.96 35.14
C ALA A 260 -1.47 33.67 36.02
N SER A 261 -0.28 33.87 35.45
CA SER A 261 0.65 34.99 35.69
C SER A 261 1.60 34.99 34.48
N ASP A 262 1.41 35.82 33.46
CA ASP A 262 1.88 37.22 33.40
C ASP A 262 3.39 37.33 33.67
N GLU A 263 4.18 37.29 32.60
CA GLU A 263 5.47 37.96 32.57
C GLU A 263 5.71 38.49 31.15
N ALA A 264 5.34 39.75 30.96
CA ALA A 264 5.73 40.57 29.83
C ALA A 264 7.19 41.04 29.97
N ALA A 265 7.75 41.44 28.83
CA ALA A 265 8.99 42.21 28.63
C ALA A 265 10.32 41.41 28.55
N SER A 266 10.85 41.31 27.32
CA SER A 266 11.96 42.20 26.92
C SER A 266 12.40 41.87 25.48
N ALA A 267 12.11 42.79 24.56
CA ALA A 267 12.76 42.87 23.26
C ALA A 267 13.97 43.80 23.39
N PRO A 268 15.14 43.49 22.83
CA PRO A 268 16.17 44.50 22.61
C PRO A 268 15.91 45.25 21.29
N GLU A 269 15.68 46.56 21.40
CA GLU A 269 15.71 47.53 20.31
C GLU A 269 17.14 47.71 19.74
N PRO A 270 17.28 48.13 18.46
CA PRO A 270 18.57 48.37 17.83
C PRO A 270 19.16 49.74 18.25
N ALA A 271 20.41 49.73 18.72
CA ALA A 271 21.15 50.96 19.00
C ALA A 271 21.65 51.61 17.70
N SER A 272 21.31 52.88 17.53
CA SER A 272 21.73 53.81 16.50
C SER A 272 23.12 54.42 16.74
N ALA A 273 23.88 54.57 15.65
CA ALA A 273 24.72 55.71 15.23
C ALA A 273 25.62 56.48 16.24
N ALA A 274 26.93 56.58 15.92
CA ALA A 274 27.68 57.86 15.83
C ALA A 274 29.16 57.66 15.39
N GLY A 275 29.65 58.58 14.55
CA GLY A 275 31.08 58.92 14.34
C GLY A 275 31.65 58.40 13.00
N SER A 276 31.60 59.13 11.88
CA SER A 276 32.42 60.30 11.48
C SER A 276 33.90 60.00 11.34
N ASP A 277 34.40 60.10 10.10
CA ASP A 277 35.75 60.48 9.60
C ASP A 277 35.83 59.85 8.20
N GLY A 278 35.88 60.57 7.08
CA GLY A 278 36.78 61.69 6.78
C GLY A 278 37.95 61.14 5.96
N ASP A 279 38.30 61.82 4.86
CA ASP A 279 39.40 61.55 3.91
C ASP A 279 39.04 60.60 2.74
N ALA A 280 38.69 61.09 1.55
CA ALA A 280 39.57 61.73 0.55
C ALA A 280 40.66 60.77 0.05
N ASP A 281 40.48 60.21 -1.14
CA ASP A 281 41.46 60.42 -2.20
C ASP A 281 40.89 60.13 -3.58
N THR A 282 41.36 60.95 -4.51
CA THR A 282 40.92 61.07 -5.89
C THR A 282 41.94 60.35 -6.79
N ASP A 283 41.47 60.02 -7.99
CA ASP A 283 42.26 59.87 -9.23
C ASP A 283 42.94 58.54 -9.59
N GLU A 284 43.03 58.39 -10.92
CA GLU A 284 43.81 57.43 -11.71
C GLU A 284 43.28 55.99 -11.83
N THR A 285 43.12 55.37 -13.01
CA THR A 285 43.56 55.69 -14.37
C THR A 285 42.71 54.87 -15.34
N ALA A 286 42.45 55.45 -16.52
CA ALA A 286 41.95 54.75 -17.69
C ALA A 286 42.95 53.68 -18.19
N GLN A 287 42.44 52.54 -18.67
CA GLN A 287 42.94 51.88 -19.89
C GLN A 287 42.01 50.73 -20.34
N SER A 288 41.33 51.00 -21.46
CA SER A 288 41.15 50.13 -22.64
C SER A 288 41.66 48.68 -22.58
N GLY A 289 40.81 47.77 -23.04
CA GLY A 289 41.21 46.48 -23.61
C GLY A 289 40.00 45.74 -24.18
N GLU A 290 39.98 45.60 -25.50
CA GLU A 290 39.14 44.68 -26.29
C GLU A 290 39.14 43.23 -25.77
#